data_AF-A0A2M8KYN9-F1
#
_entry.id   AF-A0A2M8KYN9-F1
#
_cell.length_a   1.000
_cell.length_b   1.000
_cell.length_c   1.000
_cell.angle_alpha   90.00
_cell.angle_beta   90.00
_cell.angle_gamma   90.00
#
_symmetry.space_group_name_H-M   'P 1'
#
loop_
_entity.id
_entity.type
_entity.pdbx_description
1 polymer ?
#
loop_
_entity_poly.entity_id
_entity_poly.type
_entity_poly.pdbx_seq_one_letter_code
_entity_poly.pdbx_strand_id
1 'polypeptide(L)' 'MAANQPKSKKNYRQLSAELSEVLDWFDSEEVDLDEAIVKYQEAMKLIEQMEIYLKTAENKIHKISASFSK' A
#
# COMPACT_ATOMS: atom_id res chain seq x y z
N MET A 1 22.37 19.88 5.03
CA MET A 1 20.96 20.11 4.65
C MET A 1 20.19 18.83 4.94
N ALA A 2 19.52 18.72 6.09
CA ALA A 2 18.69 17.56 6.40
C ALA A 2 17.22 17.98 6.21
N ALA A 3 16.67 17.65 5.04
CA ALA A 3 15.28 17.93 4.72
C ALA A 3 14.38 17.03 5.57
N ASN A 4 13.83 17.63 6.64
CA ASN A 4 12.75 17.09 7.44
C ASN A 4 11.48 17.02 6.57
N GLN A 5 11.27 15.93 5.85
CA GLN A 5 10.00 15.71 5.16
C GLN A 5 8.99 15.15 6.17
N PRO A 6 7.78 15.74 6.29
CA PRO A 6 6.73 15.16 7.12
C PRO A 6 6.46 13.76 6.60
N LYS A 7 6.26 12.78 7.50
CA LYS A 7 5.79 11.42 7.17
C LYS A 7 4.46 11.53 6.42
N SER A 8 4.52 11.78 5.12
CA SER A 8 3.36 11.86 4.24
C SER A 8 2.75 10.47 4.21
N LYS A 9 1.44 10.37 4.47
CA LYS A 9 0.71 9.11 4.26
C LYS A 9 1.03 8.62 2.86
N LYS A 10 1.59 7.41 2.76
CA LYS A 10 1.95 6.78 1.48
C LYS A 10 0.72 6.79 0.57
N ASN A 11 0.91 7.19 -0.68
CA ASN A 11 -0.15 7.14 -1.68
C ASN A 11 -0.28 5.72 -2.25
N TYR A 12 -1.38 5.44 -2.96
CA TYR A 12 -1.64 4.12 -3.51
C TYR A 12 -0.50 3.60 -4.41
N ARG A 13 0.10 4.48 -5.22
CA ARG A 13 1.22 4.12 -6.10
C ARG A 13 2.46 3.70 -5.32
N GLN A 14 2.77 4.38 -4.22
CA GLN A 14 3.87 4.02 -3.33
C GLN A 14 3.63 2.69 -2.64
N LEU A 15 2.43 2.47 -2.10
CA LEU A 15 2.06 1.19 -1.48
C LEU A 15 2.14 0.03 -2.47
N SER A 16 1.67 0.24 -3.70
CA SER A 16 1.77 -0.76 -4.76
C SER A 16 3.21 -1.05 -5.18
N ALA A 17 4.08 -0.03 -5.22
CA ALA A 17 5.48 -0.21 -5.56
C ALA A 17 6.20 -1.03 -4.47
N GLU A 18 5.96 -0.73 -3.19
CA GLU A 18 6.51 -1.50 -2.08
C GLU A 18 6.00 -2.95 -2.05
N LEU A 19 4.73 -3.18 -2.41
CA LEU A 19 4.22 -4.54 -2.54
C LEU A 19 4.91 -5.29 -3.67
N SER A 20 5.15 -4.64 -4.81
CA SER A 20 5.93 -5.22 -5.91
C SER A 20 7.36 -5.56 -5.48
N GLU A 21 8.04 -4.70 -4.73
CA GLU A 21 9.37 -5.00 -4.19
C GLU A 21 9.38 -6.23 -3.27
N VAL A 22 8.33 -6.40 -2.46
CA VAL A 22 8.18 -7.61 -1.62
C VAL A 22 7.95 -8.85 -2.48
N LEU A 23 7.13 -8.75 -3.54
CA LEU A 23 6.89 -9.87 -4.47
C LEU A 23 8.14 -10.24 -5.27
N ASP A 24 8.89 -9.26 -5.76
CA ASP A 24 10.17 -9.47 -6.46
C ASP A 24 11.19 -10.18 -5.56
N TRP A 25 11.16 -9.91 -4.24
CA TRP A 25 11.98 -10.65 -3.27
C TRP A 25 11.56 -12.12 -3.16
N PHE A 26 10.26 -12.43 -3.23
CA PHE A 26 9.77 -13.82 -3.20
C PHE A 26 10.14 -14.61 -4.47
N ASP A 27 10.36 -13.93 -5.59
CA ASP A 27 10.81 -14.54 -6.85
C ASP A 27 12.34 -14.79 -6.88
N SER A 28 13.07 -14.41 -5.83
CA SER A 28 14.50 -14.68 -5.68
C SER A 28 14.79 -16.17 -5.44
N GLU A 29 15.97 -16.65 -5.87
CA GLU A 29 16.38 -18.06 -5.71
C GLU A 29 16.86 -18.39 -4.28
N GLU A 30 17.10 -17.39 -3.43
CA GLU A 30 17.59 -17.56 -2.04
C GLU A 30 16.54 -17.14 -1.00
N VAL A 31 15.36 -17.76 -1.04
CA VAL A 31 14.29 -17.49 -0.07
C VAL A 31 14.45 -18.41 1.15
N ASP A 32 14.79 -17.80 2.29
CA ASP A 32 14.71 -18.45 3.60
C ASP A 32 13.27 -18.44 4.14
N LEU A 33 12.86 -19.50 4.85
CA LEU A 33 11.49 -19.65 5.34
C LEU A 33 11.14 -18.62 6.42
N ASP A 34 12.06 -18.28 7.32
CA ASP A 34 11.82 -17.30 8.36
C ASP A 34 11.70 -15.90 7.74
N GLU A 35 12.54 -15.59 6.75
CA GLU A 35 12.44 -14.34 5.98
C GLU A 35 11.13 -14.26 5.18
N ALA A 36 10.68 -15.37 4.58
CA ALA A 36 9.42 -15.45 3.86
C ALA A 36 8.22 -15.11 4.76
N ILE A 37 8.22 -15.58 6.01
CA ILE A 37 7.17 -15.26 6.98
C ILE A 37 7.15 -13.75 7.29
N VAL A 38 8.32 -13.13 7.48
CA VAL A 38 8.43 -11.68 7.73
C VAL A 38 7.93 -10.88 6.52
N LYS A 39 8.37 -11.25 5.31
CA LYS A 39 7.98 -10.60 4.06
C LYS A 39 6.49 -10.73 3.78
N TYR A 40 5.90 -11.88 4.11
CA TYR A 40 4.46 -12.08 4.01
C TYR A 40 3.69 -11.15 4.96
N GLN A 41 4.15 -10.97 6.20
CA GLN A 41 3.55 -10.01 7.13
C GLN A 41 3.69 -8.56 6.65
N GLU A 42 4.81 -8.21 6.02
CA GLU A 42 5.01 -6.89 5.39
C GLU A 42 4.01 -6.68 4.24
N ALA A 43 3.87 -7.66 3.34
CA ALA A 43 2.90 -7.64 2.26
C ALA A 43 1.46 -7.46 2.77
N MET A 44 1.07 -8.22 3.80
CA MET A 44 -0.27 -8.09 4.40
C MET A 44 -0.55 -6.68 4.92
N LYS A 45 0.42 -6.05 5.60
CA LYS A 45 0.29 -4.67 6.09
C LYS A 45 0.19 -3.65 4.96
N LEU A 46 0.86 -3.88 3.83
CA LEU A 46 0.76 -3.02 2.65
C LEU A 46 -0.62 -3.16 2.01
N ILE A 47 -1.11 -4.39 1.84
CA ILE A 47 -2.44 -4.68 1.30
C ILE A 47 -3.53 -4.03 2.16
N GLU A 48 -3.46 -4.16 3.49
CA GLU A 48 -4.42 -3.52 4.41
C GLU A 48 -4.47 -1.99 4.22
N GLN A 49 -3.30 -1.35 4.09
CA GLN A 49 -3.22 0.09 3.82
C GLN A 49 -3.81 0.46 2.45
N MET A 50 -3.61 -0.38 1.43
CA MET A 50 -4.19 -0.20 0.10
C MET A 50 -5.71 -0.33 0.13
N GLU A 51 -6.26 -1.32 0.83
CA GLU A 51 -7.70 -1.50 1.00
C GLU A 51 -8.34 -0.28 1.69
N ILE A 52 -7.74 0.21 2.76
CA ILE A 52 -8.19 1.43 3.46
C ILE A 52 -8.17 2.63 2.52
N TYR A 53 -7.13 2.76 1.69
CA TYR A 53 -7.02 3.82 0.71
C TYR A 53 -8.14 3.73 -0.34
N LEU A 54 -8.38 2.55 -0.90
CA LEU A 54 -9.43 2.29 -1.89
C LEU A 54 -10.81 2.57 -1.32
N LYS A 55 -11.12 2.08 -0.12
CA LYS A 55 -12.39 2.36 0.57
C LYS A 55 -12.58 3.85 0.83
N THR A 56 -11.50 4.56 1.15
CA THR A 56 -11.56 6.02 1.32
C THR A 56 -11.82 6.73 -0.01
N ALA A 57 -11.23 6.26 -1.11
CA ALA A 57 -11.45 6.80 -2.44
C ALA A 57 -12.88 6.51 -2.94
N GLU A 58 -13.37 5.30 -2.77
CA GLU A 58 -14.75 4.89 -3.05
C GLU A 58 -15.75 5.80 -2.32
N ASN A 59 -15.59 5.99 -1.02
CA ASN A 59 -16.42 6.90 -0.23
C ASN A 59 -16.40 8.35 -0.74
N LYS A 60 -15.27 8.83 -1.24
CA LYS A 60 -15.18 10.17 -1.86
C LYS A 60 -15.96 10.21 -3.17
N ILE A 61 -15.82 9.20 -4.03
CA ILE A 61 -16.54 9.10 -5.30
C ILE A 61 -18.05 9.05 -5.06
N HIS A 62 -18.53 8.24 -4.11
CA HIS A 62 -19.95 8.19 -3.74
C HIS A 62 -20.49 9.54 -3.25
N LYS A 63 -19.72 10.28 -2.45
CA LYS A 63 -20.12 11.63 -2.01
C LYS A 63 -20.21 12.62 -3.18
N ILE A 64 -19.27 12.54 -4.12
CA ILE A 64 -19.27 13.37 -5.32
C ILE A 64 -20.50 13.03 -6.17
N SER A 65 -20.75 11.75 -6.49
CA SER A 65 -21.89 11.35 -7.32
C SER A 65 -23.23 11.73 -6.68
N ALA A 66 -23.38 11.56 -5.36
CA ALA A 66 -24.57 11.99 -4.63
C ALA A 66 -24.78 13.52 -4.67
N SER A 67 -23.71 14.31 -4.75
CA SER A 67 -23.78 15.77 -4.85
C SER A 67 -24.16 16.27 -6.25
N PHE A 68 -23.86 15.51 -7.30
CA PHE A 68 -24.20 15.84 -8.69
C PHE A 68 -25.60 15.37 -9.12
N SER A 69 -26.21 14.42 -8.39
CA SER A 69 -27.54 13.90 -8.65
C SER A 69 -28.68 14.69 -7.97
N LYS A 70 -28.38 15.86 -7.41
CA LYS A 70 -29.33 16.72 -6.68
C LYS A 70 -29.42 18.09 -7.35
#